data_AF-A0A8S8Y5Q3-F1
#
_entry.id   AF-A0A8S8Y5Q3-F1
#
_cell.length_a   1.000
_cell.length_b   1.000
_cell.length_c   1.000
_cell.angle_alpha   90.00
_cell.angle_beta   90.00
_cell.angle_gamma   90.00
#
_symmetry.space_group_name_H-M   'P 1'
#
loop_
_entity.id
_entity.type
_entity.pdbx_description
1 polymer ?
#
loop_
_entity_poly.entity_id
_entity_poly.type
_entity_poly.pdbx_seq_one_letter_code
_entity_poly.pdbx_strand_id
1 'polypeptide(L)'
;MAASPLQLPAFPPAGPWEAYVVFVLWLPFIFRLLILAKPMRETINKLSPHAGWALKQLRTLPVKGMGLLVFNEIFAFLMPPLLVLLLRMFIDPIGWQTWSEVTNTGGALLMLALFFWVVADLFRVARVSRMLTAVLRQDVNKLRKVADAGLRARKWFARFPA
;
A
#
# COMPACT_ATOMS: atom_id res chain seq x y z
N MET A 1 4.20 2.01 33.20
CA MET A 1 2.84 2.29 32.65
C MET A 1 2.82 1.70 31.25
N ALA A 2 1.88 0.80 30.95
CA ALA A 2 1.85 0.10 29.66
C ALA A 2 1.57 1.10 28.52
N ALA A 3 2.47 1.19 27.54
CA ALA A 3 2.33 2.09 26.40
C ALA A 3 1.14 1.65 25.53
N SER A 4 0.17 2.56 25.37
CA SER A 4 -1.11 2.27 24.70
C SER A 4 -0.88 1.95 23.21
N PRO A 5 -1.66 1.01 22.64
CA PRO A 5 -1.42 0.48 21.29
C PRO A 5 -1.62 1.52 20.16
N LEU A 6 -2.39 2.57 20.42
CA LEU A 6 -2.65 3.69 19.49
C LEU A 6 -2.38 5.02 20.22
N GLN A 7 -1.11 5.30 20.51
CA GLN A 7 -0.72 6.63 21.01
C GLN A 7 -0.41 7.56 19.84
N LEU A 8 -0.79 8.82 19.97
CA LEU A 8 -0.25 9.87 19.11
C LEU A 8 1.26 9.90 19.30
N PRO A 9 2.04 10.02 18.22
CA PRO A 9 3.50 10.03 18.32
C PRO A 9 3.96 11.18 19.22
N ALA A 10 4.64 10.86 20.32
CA ALA A 10 5.28 11.84 21.18
C ALA A 10 6.64 12.25 20.57
N PHE A 11 6.99 13.53 20.71
CA PHE A 11 8.28 14.05 20.23
C PHE A 11 8.97 14.85 21.33
N PRO A 12 10.18 14.46 21.78
CA PRO A 12 10.96 13.29 21.35
C PRO A 12 10.33 11.96 21.84
N PRO A 13 10.52 10.85 21.12
CA PRO A 13 10.00 9.54 21.53
C PRO A 13 10.66 9.09 22.84
N ALA A 14 9.85 8.64 23.81
CA ALA A 14 10.31 8.23 25.13
C ALA A 14 11.11 6.91 25.12
N GLY A 15 10.94 6.10 24.08
CA GLY A 15 11.66 4.86 23.90
C GLY A 15 11.72 4.37 22.45
N PRO A 16 12.45 3.27 22.20
CA PRO A 16 12.62 2.69 20.86
C PRO A 16 11.31 2.29 20.20
N TRP A 17 10.34 1.79 20.98
CA TRP A 17 9.01 1.46 20.47
C TRP A 17 8.27 2.68 19.91
N GLU A 18 8.28 3.79 20.64
CA GLU A 18 7.64 5.02 20.18
C GLU A 18 8.34 5.57 18.93
N ALA A 19 9.67 5.52 18.91
CA ALA A 19 10.45 5.89 17.73
C ALA A 19 10.09 5.02 16.51
N TYR A 20 9.93 3.71 16.69
CA TYR A 20 9.44 2.82 15.64
C TYR A 20 8.06 3.26 15.13
N VAL A 21 7.09 3.51 16.02
CA VAL A 21 5.76 3.96 15.61
C VAL A 21 5.83 5.27 14.80
N VAL A 22 6.65 6.23 15.22
CA VAL A 22 6.79 7.51 14.51
C VAL A 22 7.48 7.32 13.16
N PHE A 23 8.69 6.75 13.16
CA PHE A 23 9.58 6.75 12.00
C PHE A 23 9.32 5.60 11.01
N VAL A 24 8.77 4.48 11.47
CA VAL A 24 8.52 3.30 10.63
C VAL A 24 7.08 3.24 10.15
N LEU A 25 6.10 3.69 10.94
CA LEU A 25 4.69 3.72 10.52
C LEU A 25 4.26 5.08 10.00
N TRP A 26 4.24 6.10 10.87
CA TRP A 26 3.62 7.40 10.56
C TRP A 26 4.35 8.16 9.48
N LEU A 27 5.67 8.27 9.59
CA LEU A 27 6.47 9.08 8.69
C LEU A 27 6.40 8.56 7.22
N PRO A 28 6.62 7.26 6.94
CA PRO A 28 6.37 6.67 5.62
C PRO A 28 4.94 6.85 5.13
N PHE A 29 3.94 6.68 6.00
CA PHE A 29 2.54 6.84 5.63
C PHE A 29 2.22 8.27 5.19
N ILE A 30 2.71 9.28 5.92
CA ILE A 30 2.54 10.70 5.59
C ILE A 30 3.26 11.02 4.28
N PHE A 31 4.53 10.60 4.12
CA PHE A 31 5.27 10.82 2.89
C PHE A 31 4.57 10.18 1.69
N ARG A 32 4.04 8.95 1.85
CA ARG A 32 3.23 8.28 0.84
C ARG A 32 2.01 9.10 0.48
N LEU A 33 1.24 9.57 1.45
CA LEU A 33 0.07 10.40 1.20
C LEU A 33 0.43 11.66 0.41
N LEU A 34 1.50 12.37 0.79
CA LEU A 34 1.92 13.60 0.12
C LEU A 34 2.42 13.35 -1.31
N ILE A 35 3.30 12.37 -1.49
CA ILE A 35 3.91 12.06 -2.79
C ILE A 35 2.88 11.46 -3.75
N LEU A 36 2.01 10.56 -3.27
CA LEU A 36 1.01 9.88 -4.09
C LEU A 36 -0.27 10.71 -4.28
N ALA A 37 -0.53 11.74 -3.47
CA ALA A 37 -1.74 12.55 -3.58
C ALA A 37 -1.95 13.12 -4.99
N LYS A 38 -0.90 13.67 -5.60
CA LYS A 38 -0.98 14.26 -6.95
C LYS A 38 -1.32 13.21 -8.02
N PRO A 39 -0.52 12.14 -8.23
CA PRO A 39 -0.82 11.13 -9.26
C PRO A 39 -2.12 10.37 -8.96
N MET A 40 -2.50 10.19 -7.68
CA MET A 40 -3.79 9.60 -7.33
C MET A 40 -4.95 10.52 -7.74
N ARG A 41 -4.89 11.83 -7.46
CA ARG A 41 -5.95 12.78 -7.87
C ARG A 41 -6.12 12.80 -9.38
N GLU A 42 -5.02 12.86 -10.12
CA GLU A 42 -5.05 12.80 -11.59
C GLU A 42 -5.66 11.47 -12.09
N THR A 43 -5.30 10.35 -11.46
CA THR A 43 -5.83 9.03 -11.82
C THR A 43 -7.32 8.95 -11.52
N ILE A 44 -7.76 9.42 -10.35
CA ILE A 44 -9.17 9.46 -9.95
C ILE A 44 -9.96 10.33 -10.93
N ASN A 45 -9.48 11.52 -11.28
CA ASN A 45 -10.16 12.41 -12.22
C ASN A 45 -10.26 11.82 -13.63
N LYS A 46 -9.24 11.08 -14.08
CA LYS A 46 -9.26 10.40 -15.39
C LYS A 46 -10.18 9.18 -15.40
N LEU A 47 -10.24 8.45 -14.28
CA LEU A 47 -10.98 7.20 -14.18
C LEU A 47 -12.43 7.39 -13.71
N SER A 48 -12.73 8.45 -12.97
CA SER A 48 -14.06 8.70 -12.38
C SER A 48 -15.21 8.74 -13.39
N PRO A 49 -15.08 9.32 -14.61
CA PRO A 49 -16.16 9.31 -15.60
C PRO A 49 -16.46 7.88 -16.11
N HIS A 50 -15.52 6.96 -15.92
CA HIS A 50 -15.60 5.58 -16.37
C HIS A 50 -15.57 4.57 -15.20
N ALA A 51 -15.64 5.03 -13.95
CA ALA A 51 -15.49 4.18 -12.77
C ALA A 51 -16.57 3.09 -12.72
N GLY A 52 -17.81 3.41 -13.11
CA GLY A 52 -18.89 2.43 -13.20
C GLY A 52 -18.65 1.35 -14.27
N TRP A 53 -18.04 1.71 -15.41
CA TRP A 53 -17.63 0.74 -16.44
C TRP A 53 -16.44 -0.10 -15.95
N ALA A 54 -15.42 0.53 -15.36
CA ALA A 54 -14.22 -0.15 -14.85
C ALA A 54 -14.55 -1.12 -13.70
N LEU A 55 -15.46 -0.75 -12.80
CA LEU A 55 -15.91 -1.59 -11.70
C LEU A 55 -16.73 -2.79 -12.19
N LYS A 56 -17.63 -2.58 -13.17
CA LYS A 56 -18.33 -3.67 -13.83
C LYS A 56 -17.34 -4.61 -14.53
N GLN A 57 -16.36 -4.06 -15.24
CA GLN A 57 -15.34 -4.83 -15.93
C GLN A 57 -14.49 -5.68 -14.97
N LEU A 58 -14.03 -5.08 -13.86
CA LEU A 58 -13.30 -5.77 -12.77
C LEU A 58 -14.11 -6.95 -12.21
N ARG A 59 -15.43 -6.83 -12.09
CA ARG A 59 -16.33 -7.90 -11.64
C ARG A 59 -16.63 -8.95 -12.72
N THR A 60 -16.67 -8.56 -14.00
CA THR A 60 -17.06 -9.43 -15.11
C THR A 60 -15.91 -10.20 -15.76
N LEU A 61 -14.67 -9.77 -15.52
CA LEU A 61 -13.48 -10.43 -16.06
C LEU A 61 -13.25 -11.77 -15.33
N PRO A 62 -13.38 -12.93 -16.01
CA PRO A 62 -13.16 -14.25 -15.41
C PRO A 62 -11.67 -14.62 -15.42
N VAL A 63 -10.77 -13.62 -15.34
CA VAL A 63 -9.34 -13.91 -15.19
C VAL A 63 -9.08 -13.98 -13.70
N LYS A 64 -8.80 -15.20 -13.21
CA LYS A 64 -8.46 -15.57 -11.83
C LYS A 64 -7.31 -14.75 -11.17
N GLY A 65 -6.86 -13.65 -11.76
CA GLY A 65 -5.66 -12.93 -11.34
C GLY A 65 -5.77 -11.41 -11.24
N MET A 66 -6.58 -10.69 -12.05
CA MET A 66 -6.47 -9.22 -12.08
C MET A 66 -7.10 -8.54 -10.86
N GLY A 67 -8.29 -8.98 -10.44
CA GLY A 67 -8.88 -8.57 -9.17
C GLY A 67 -8.03 -9.02 -7.98
N LEU A 68 -7.44 -10.23 -8.07
CA LEU A 68 -6.52 -10.76 -7.06
C LEU A 68 -5.24 -9.91 -6.94
N LEU A 69 -4.73 -9.39 -8.06
CA LEU A 69 -3.51 -8.59 -8.12
C LEU A 69 -3.72 -7.18 -7.55
N VAL A 70 -4.84 -6.54 -7.88
CA VAL A 70 -5.22 -5.25 -7.28
C VAL A 70 -5.47 -5.42 -5.78
N PHE A 71 -6.19 -6.46 -5.38
CA PHE A 71 -6.44 -6.77 -3.98
C PHE A 71 -5.14 -7.08 -3.24
N ASN A 72 -4.24 -7.86 -3.84
CA ASN A 72 -2.92 -8.18 -3.30
C ASN A 72 -2.06 -6.92 -3.12
N GLU A 73 -2.10 -5.97 -4.06
CA GLU A 73 -1.34 -4.72 -3.93
C GLU A 73 -1.89 -3.84 -2.78
N ILE A 74 -3.23 -3.74 -2.67
CA ILE A 74 -3.89 -3.04 -1.56
C ILE A 74 -3.58 -3.73 -0.23
N PHE A 75 -3.65 -5.05 -0.18
CA PHE A 75 -3.31 -5.83 1.00
C PHE A 75 -1.84 -5.69 1.36
N ALA A 76 -0.91 -5.81 0.41
CA ALA A 76 0.52 -5.61 0.66
C ALA A 76 0.86 -4.19 1.13
N PHE A 77 0.01 -3.21 0.77
CA PHE A 77 0.11 -1.84 1.25
C PHE A 77 -0.42 -1.67 2.68
N LEU A 78 -1.55 -2.30 3.02
CA LEU A 78 -2.19 -2.20 4.34
C LEU A 78 -1.63 -3.19 5.37
N MET A 79 -1.01 -4.29 4.93
CA MET A 79 -0.51 -5.35 5.80
C MET A 79 0.52 -4.87 6.82
N PRO A 80 1.54 -4.04 6.47
CA PRO A 80 2.52 -3.59 7.46
C PRO A 80 1.91 -2.87 8.67
N PRO A 81 1.07 -1.82 8.51
CA PRO A 81 0.44 -1.18 9.67
C PRO A 81 -0.56 -2.10 10.38
N LEU A 82 -1.33 -2.92 9.65
CA LEU A 82 -2.29 -3.83 10.26
C LEU A 82 -1.60 -4.91 11.10
N LEU A 83 -0.52 -5.51 10.61
CA LEU A 83 0.26 -6.52 11.34
C LEU A 83 0.86 -5.94 12.61
N VAL A 84 1.42 -4.74 12.54
CA VAL A 84 2.01 -4.07 13.70
C VAL A 84 0.95 -3.79 14.76
N LEU A 85 -0.21 -3.27 14.34
CA LEU A 85 -1.33 -3.02 15.25
C LEU A 85 -1.85 -4.31 15.87
N LEU A 86 -2.03 -5.35 15.06
CA LEU A 86 -2.53 -6.65 15.50
C LEU A 86 -1.55 -7.30 16.49
N LEU A 87 -0.26 -7.38 16.14
CA LEU A 87 0.77 -7.89 17.04
C LEU A 87 0.80 -7.13 18.36
N ARG A 88 0.62 -5.80 18.34
CA ARG A 88 0.59 -4.99 19.57
C ARG A 88 -0.65 -5.22 20.43
N MET A 89 -1.78 -5.61 19.84
CA MET A 89 -2.99 -5.95 20.61
C MET A 89 -2.88 -7.32 21.30
N PHE A 90 -2.12 -8.26 20.71
CA PHE A 90 -2.07 -9.64 21.19
C PHE A 90 -0.79 -10.01 21.93
N ILE A 91 0.29 -9.25 21.77
CA ILE A 91 1.59 -9.54 22.38
C ILE A 91 1.98 -8.38 23.30
N ASP A 92 2.26 -8.70 24.56
CA ASP A 92 2.87 -7.84 25.59
C ASP A 92 4.11 -7.10 25.05
N PRO A 93 4.56 -5.98 25.68
CA PRO A 93 5.49 -5.03 25.08
C PRO A 93 6.68 -5.68 24.35
N ILE A 94 6.58 -5.69 23.01
CA ILE A 94 7.63 -6.26 22.16
C ILE A 94 8.79 -5.25 22.06
N GLY A 95 9.99 -5.71 22.42
CA GLY A 95 11.22 -4.94 22.31
C GLY A 95 11.53 -4.05 23.52
N TRP A 96 12.54 -3.19 23.37
CA TRP A 96 12.98 -2.26 24.41
C TRP A 96 11.94 -1.16 24.67
N GLN A 97 11.60 -0.97 25.94
CA GLN A 97 10.60 0.01 26.34
C GLN A 97 11.22 1.39 26.57
N THR A 98 12.47 1.43 27.02
CA THR A 98 13.20 2.68 27.26
C THR A 98 14.54 2.68 26.51
N TRP A 99 15.06 3.88 26.25
CA TRP A 99 16.39 4.03 25.63
C TRP A 99 17.52 3.47 26.48
N SER A 100 17.35 3.41 27.81
CA SER A 100 18.38 2.89 28.72
C SER A 100 18.57 1.38 28.63
N GLU A 101 17.59 0.63 28.11
CA GLU A 101 17.68 -0.81 27.91
C GLU A 101 18.43 -1.16 26.61
N VAL A 102 18.64 -0.19 25.73
CA VAL A 102 19.28 -0.39 24.43
C VAL A 102 20.79 -0.40 24.61
N THR A 103 21.40 -1.55 24.32
CA THR A 103 22.87 -1.64 24.24
C THR A 103 23.39 -0.87 23.03
N ASN A 104 24.64 -0.41 23.07
CA ASN A 104 25.25 0.31 21.94
C ASN A 104 25.17 -0.50 20.63
N THR A 105 25.38 -1.81 20.69
CA THR A 105 25.23 -2.71 19.53
C THR A 105 23.78 -2.80 19.05
N GLY A 106 22.82 -2.89 19.96
CA GLY A 106 21.39 -2.86 19.64
C GLY A 106 20.98 -1.56 18.96
N GLY A 107 21.42 -0.41 19.48
CA GLY A 107 21.19 0.90 18.90
C GLY A 107 21.78 1.06 17.49
N ALA A 108 23.00 0.58 17.28
CA ALA A 108 23.63 0.58 15.96
C ALA A 108 22.85 -0.27 14.94
N LEU A 109 22.41 -1.46 15.35
CA LEU A 109 21.56 -2.33 14.51
C LEU A 109 20.20 -1.70 14.22
N LEU A 110 19.57 -1.03 15.19
CA LEU A 110 18.31 -0.30 14.98
C LEU A 110 18.48 0.83 13.96
N MET A 111 19.56 1.61 14.05
CA MET A 111 19.84 2.68 13.10
C MET A 111 20.09 2.14 11.68
N LEU A 112 20.82 1.04 11.56
CA LEU A 112 21.06 0.37 10.28
C LEU A 112 19.76 -0.20 9.71
N ALA A 113 18.94 -0.85 10.53
CA ALA A 113 17.63 -1.36 10.12
C ALA A 113 16.69 -0.22 9.68
N LEU A 114 16.67 0.90 10.41
CA LEU A 114 15.92 2.10 10.06
C LEU A 114 16.38 2.68 8.71
N PHE A 115 17.69 2.72 8.47
CA PHE A 115 18.24 3.17 7.18
C PHE A 115 17.75 2.28 6.03
N PHE A 116 17.91 0.96 6.13
CA PHE A 116 17.41 0.03 5.12
C PHE A 116 15.89 0.14 4.93
N TRP A 117 15.15 0.35 6.03
CA TRP A 117 13.70 0.55 5.98
C TRP A 117 13.32 1.79 5.18
N VAL A 118 13.94 2.94 5.45
CA VAL A 118 13.67 4.20 4.73
C VAL A 118 13.98 4.05 3.25
N VAL A 119 15.13 3.44 2.91
CA VAL A 119 15.50 3.18 1.51
C VAL A 119 14.46 2.28 0.83
N ALA A 120 14.06 1.19 1.47
CA ALA A 120 13.05 0.27 0.94
C ALA A 120 11.68 0.94 0.76
N ASP A 121 11.27 1.81 1.69
CA ASP A 121 10.03 2.58 1.58
C ASP A 121 10.09 3.56 0.40
N LEU A 122 11.19 4.29 0.22
CA LEU A 122 11.37 5.18 -0.93
C LEU A 122 11.28 4.43 -2.27
N PHE A 123 11.92 3.27 -2.39
CA PHE A 123 11.80 2.41 -3.58
C PHE A 123 10.36 1.96 -3.81
N ARG A 124 9.64 1.62 -2.73
CA ARG A 124 8.22 1.24 -2.80
C ARG A 124 7.37 2.41 -3.30
N VAL A 125 7.52 3.61 -2.74
CA VAL A 125 6.78 4.81 -3.19
C VAL A 125 7.07 5.09 -4.66
N ALA A 126 8.33 5.06 -5.07
CA ALA A 126 8.73 5.28 -6.46
C ALA A 126 8.13 4.24 -7.43
N ARG A 127 8.00 2.98 -7.01
CA ARG A 127 7.34 1.94 -7.80
C ARG A 127 5.85 2.23 -7.98
N VAL A 128 5.14 2.57 -6.90
CA VAL A 128 3.71 2.87 -6.94
C VAL A 128 3.43 4.11 -7.79
N SER A 129 4.22 5.18 -7.63
CA SER A 129 4.11 6.39 -8.46
C SER A 129 4.29 6.10 -9.95
N ARG A 130 5.27 5.25 -10.31
CA ARG A 130 5.47 4.79 -11.70
C ARG A 130 4.26 4.00 -12.22
N MET A 131 3.69 3.12 -11.40
CA MET A 131 2.50 2.35 -11.76
C MET A 131 1.29 3.25 -12.01
N LEU A 132 1.01 4.21 -11.12
CA LEU A 132 -0.07 5.19 -11.30
C LEU A 132 0.14 6.02 -12.57
N THR A 133 1.38 6.45 -12.84
CA THR A 133 1.72 7.20 -14.05
C THR A 133 1.53 6.36 -15.31
N ALA A 134 1.84 5.06 -15.27
CA ALA A 134 1.59 4.15 -16.38
C ALA A 134 0.09 4.00 -16.67
N VAL A 135 -0.75 3.90 -15.63
CA VAL A 135 -2.23 3.93 -15.77
C VAL A 135 -2.69 5.25 -16.39
N LEU A 136 -2.12 6.37 -15.95
CA LEU A 136 -2.41 7.69 -16.52
C LEU A 136 -2.00 7.84 -17.99
N ARG A 137 -0.95 7.17 -18.43
CA ARG A 137 -0.52 7.18 -19.84
C ARG A 137 -1.38 6.29 -20.73
N GLN A 138 -1.99 5.24 -20.17
CA GLN A 138 -2.90 4.40 -20.94
C GLN A 138 -4.19 5.15 -21.28
N ASP A 139 -4.60 5.07 -22.55
CA ASP A 139 -5.87 5.63 -23.01
C ASP A 139 -7.01 4.69 -22.60
N VAL A 140 -7.78 5.14 -21.60
CA VAL A 140 -8.93 4.41 -21.06
C VAL A 140 -9.97 4.12 -22.14
N ASN A 141 -10.12 5.00 -23.14
CA ASN A 141 -11.05 4.79 -24.24
C ASN A 141 -10.59 3.68 -25.18
N LYS A 142 -9.28 3.61 -25.45
CA LYS A 142 -8.69 2.53 -26.25
C LYS A 142 -8.82 1.19 -25.52
N LEU A 143 -8.52 1.17 -24.22
CA LEU A 143 -8.70 -0.02 -23.37
C LEU A 143 -10.15 -0.50 -23.37
N ARG A 144 -11.11 0.43 -23.26
CA ARG A 144 -12.54 0.12 -23.32
C ARG A 144 -12.94 -0.51 -24.65
N LYS A 145 -12.52 0.06 -25.78
CA LYS A 145 -12.82 -0.50 -27.12
C LYS A 145 -12.27 -1.92 -27.27
N VAL A 146 -11.02 -2.15 -26.85
CA VAL A 146 -10.39 -3.48 -26.93
C VAL A 146 -11.10 -4.48 -26.00
N ALA A 147 -11.43 -4.08 -24.77
CA ALA A 147 -12.15 -4.91 -23.82
C ALA A 147 -13.56 -5.26 -24.30
N ASP A 148 -14.30 -4.29 -24.84
CA ASP A 148 -15.64 -4.50 -25.39
C ASP A 148 -15.61 -5.41 -26.63
N ALA A 149 -14.59 -5.27 -27.49
CA ALA A 149 -14.39 -6.16 -28.64
C ALA A 149 -14.08 -7.61 -28.21
N GLY A 150 -13.20 -7.80 -27.22
CA GLY A 150 -12.89 -9.11 -26.66
C GLY A 150 -14.09 -9.77 -25.96
N LEU A 151 -14.89 -9.00 -25.23
CA LEU A 151 -16.13 -9.48 -24.61
C LEU A 151 -17.18 -9.88 -25.65
N ARG A 152 -17.32 -9.13 -26.75
CA ARG A 152 -18.21 -9.49 -27.87
C ARG A 152 -17.74 -10.76 -28.56
N ALA A 153 -16.44 -10.89 -28.84
CA ALA A 153 -15.86 -12.10 -29.41
C ALA A 153 -16.13 -13.31 -28.51
N ARG A 154 -15.93 -13.20 -27.18
CA ARG A 154 -16.28 -14.26 -26.23
C ARG A 154 -17.76 -14.64 -26.26
N LYS A 155 -18.67 -13.66 -26.27
CA LYS A 155 -20.12 -13.92 -26.37
C LYS A 155 -20.48 -14.62 -27.69
N TRP A 156 -19.75 -14.30 -28.76
CA TRP A 156 -19.93 -14.94 -30.07
C TRP A 156 -19.42 -16.40 -30.03
N PHE A 157 -18.23 -16.66 -29.52
CA PHE A 157 -17.70 -18.02 -29.34
C PHE A 157 -18.57 -18.87 -28.39
N ALA A 158 -19.13 -18.28 -27.34
CA ALA A 158 -20.02 -18.98 -26.41
C ALA A 158 -21.41 -19.33 -26.99
N ARG A 159 -21.77 -18.82 -28.19
CA ARG A 159 -23.02 -19.17 -28.89
C ARG A 159 -22.86 -20.38 -29.82
N PHE A 160 -21.64 -20.81 -30.10
CA PHE A 160 -21.37 -22.05 -30.82
C PHE A 160 -20.96 -23.10 -29.80
N PRO A 161 -21.90 -23.93 -29.29
CA PRO A 161 -21.51 -25.12 -28.55
C PRO A 161 -20.69 -26.01 -29.49
N ALA A 162 -19.50 -26.43 -29.03
CA ALA A 162 -18.74 -27.51 -29.64
C ALA A 162 -19.48 -28.84 -29.48
#